data_AF-A0A9J6FKK8-F1
#
_entry.id   AF-A0A9J6FKK8-F1
#
_cell.length_a   1.000
_cell.length_b   1.000
_cell.length_c   1.000
_cell.angle_alpha   90.00
_cell.angle_beta   90.00
_cell.angle_gamma   90.00
#
_symmetry.space_group_name_H-M   'P 1'
#
loop_
_entity.id
_entity.type
_entity.pdbx_description
1 polymer ?
#
loop_
_entity_poly.entity_id
_entity_poly.type
_entity_poly.pdbx_seq_one_letter_code
_entity_poly.pdbx_strand_id
1 'polypeptide(L)'
;MEVQAALILFERSLAKYGLRYTTILCDGNCRTYLALSEAGVYGYIKIVKEDCINHVEKRMGTNLRTLKSKSGGAESLGRKGRLTGELITKLSRYYGWALKSHKGNVEETQKAVMATYHHVTSNDAVSDHSLCPTGPDSWCRQNAAVAKGEPTPKHRYNLPPHV
;
A
#
# COMPACT_ATOMS: atom_id res chain seq x y z
N MET A 1 12.53 -3.40 17.94
CA MET A 1 12.62 -3.05 19.37
C MET A 1 13.00 -4.31 20.11
N GLU A 2 14.04 -4.27 20.93
CA GLU A 2 14.37 -5.39 21.81
C GLU A 2 13.19 -5.65 22.76
N VAL A 3 12.72 -6.90 22.83
CA VAL A 3 11.52 -7.28 23.58
C VAL A 3 11.61 -6.87 25.04
N GLN A 4 12.77 -7.12 25.66
CA GLN A 4 13.01 -6.80 27.07
C GLN A 4 12.94 -5.30 27.35
N ALA A 5 13.45 -4.47 26.44
CA ALA A 5 13.40 -3.02 26.59
C ALA A 5 11.96 -2.50 26.56
N ALA A 6 11.10 -3.10 25.73
CA ALA A 6 9.69 -2.74 25.65
C ALA A 6 8.92 -3.07 26.92
N LEU A 7 9.12 -4.27 27.47
CA LEU A 7 8.51 -4.70 28.74
C LEU A 7 8.86 -3.69 29.85
N ILE A 8 10.14 -3.40 30.02
CA ILE A 8 10.64 -2.44 31.01
C ILE A 8 10.02 -1.06 30.79
N LEU A 9 9.92 -0.59 29.53
CA LEU A 9 9.35 0.72 29.21
C LEU A 9 7.87 0.79 29.60
N PHE A 10 7.08 -0.23 29.24
CA PHE A 10 5.64 -0.25 29.46
C PHE A 10 5.30 -0.35 30.95
N GLU A 11 5.95 -1.26 31.68
CA GLU A 11 5.79 -1.39 33.14
C GLU A 11 6.17 -0.09 33.86
N ARG A 12 7.30 0.52 33.49
CA ARG A 12 7.74 1.79 34.07
C ARG A 12 6.80 2.93 33.76
N SER A 13 6.15 2.94 32.60
CA SER A 13 5.22 4.01 32.24
C SER A 13 4.05 4.11 33.21
N LEU A 14 3.51 2.96 33.64
CA LEU A 14 2.46 2.90 34.65
C LEU A 14 3.02 3.22 36.03
N ALA A 15 4.12 2.57 36.43
CA ALA A 15 4.66 2.69 37.78
C ALA A 15 5.18 4.10 38.12
N LYS A 16 5.77 4.81 37.14
CA LYS A 16 6.37 6.13 37.36
C LYS A 16 5.48 7.30 36.97
N TYR A 17 4.62 7.12 35.97
CA TYR A 17 3.89 8.22 35.36
C TYR A 17 2.37 8.01 35.33
N GLY A 18 1.86 6.87 35.81
CA GLY A 18 0.44 6.54 35.73
C GLY A 18 -0.08 6.43 34.28
N LEU A 19 0.82 6.28 33.31
CA LEU A 19 0.51 6.32 31.88
C LEU A 19 0.40 4.90 31.33
N ARG A 20 -0.47 4.71 30.34
CA ARG A 20 -0.64 3.44 29.62
C ARG A 20 -0.58 3.67 28.12
N TYR A 21 0.27 2.92 27.44
CA TYR A 21 0.25 2.86 25.99
C TYR A 21 -0.82 1.88 25.51
N THR A 22 -1.85 2.39 24.85
CA THR A 22 -2.97 1.55 24.35
C THR A 22 -2.74 1.05 22.92
N THR A 23 -1.80 1.65 22.18
CA THR A 23 -1.50 1.29 20.79
C THR A 23 0.00 1.20 20.59
N ILE A 24 0.45 0.19 19.84
CA ILE A 24 1.83 0.05 19.39
C ILE A 24 1.89 -0.07 17.87
N LEU A 25 2.75 0.75 17.25
CA LEU A 25 3.01 0.71 15.81
C LEU A 25 4.15 -0.27 15.52
N CYS A 26 3.93 -1.22 14.61
CA CYS A 26 4.90 -2.26 14.25
C CYS A 26 5.08 -2.41 12.73
N ASP A 27 6.26 -2.88 12.28
CA ASP A 27 6.50 -3.30 10.89
C ASP A 27 6.09 -4.78 10.70
N GLY A 28 4.78 -5.06 10.78
CA GLY A 28 4.23 -6.39 10.56
C GLY A 28 4.36 -7.32 11.77
N ASN A 29 5.06 -8.45 11.60
CA ASN A 29 5.23 -9.44 12.66
C ASN A 29 6.08 -8.87 13.79
N CYS A 30 5.47 -8.67 14.95
CA CYS A 30 6.03 -7.88 16.04
C CYS A 30 6.13 -8.72 17.30
N ARG A 31 7.30 -9.35 17.54
CA ARG A 31 7.56 -10.13 18.76
C ARG A 31 7.35 -9.31 20.03
N THR A 32 7.65 -8.02 19.97
CA THR A 32 7.43 -7.06 21.05
C THR A 32 5.96 -6.97 21.45
N TYR A 33 5.04 -6.86 20.48
CA TYR A 33 3.61 -6.83 20.76
C TYR A 33 3.13 -8.12 21.41
N LEU A 34 3.60 -9.28 20.94
CA LEU A 34 3.25 -10.58 21.51
C LEU A 34 3.67 -10.65 22.97
N ALA A 35 4.93 -10.34 23.27
CA ALA A 35 5.45 -10.36 24.64
C ALA A 35 4.71 -9.37 25.57
N LEU A 36 4.41 -8.16 25.09
CA LEU A 36 3.65 -7.18 25.88
C LEU A 36 2.22 -7.66 26.18
N SER A 37 1.59 -8.32 25.21
CA SER A 37 0.23 -8.86 25.35
C SER A 37 0.20 -10.06 26.29
N GLU A 38 1.17 -10.97 26.17
CA GLU A 38 1.33 -12.15 27.03
C GLU A 38 1.67 -11.77 28.48
N ALA A 39 2.54 -10.79 28.67
CA ALA A 39 2.91 -10.28 29.98
C ALA A 39 1.76 -9.53 30.68
N GLY A 40 0.72 -9.13 29.96
CA GLY A 40 -0.42 -8.42 30.54
C GLY A 40 -0.01 -7.14 31.26
N VAL A 41 0.92 -6.36 30.69
CA VAL A 41 1.59 -5.21 31.36
C VAL A 41 0.64 -4.14 31.92
N TYR A 42 -0.61 -4.09 31.44
CA TYR A 42 -1.67 -3.21 31.96
C TYR A 42 -2.93 -3.96 32.42
N GLY A 43 -2.80 -5.25 32.74
CA GLY A 43 -3.89 -6.12 33.19
C GLY A 43 -4.98 -6.27 32.13
N TYR A 44 -6.18 -5.78 32.44
CA TYR A 44 -7.36 -5.88 31.57
C TYR A 44 -7.31 -4.93 30.36
N ILE A 45 -6.41 -3.94 30.34
CA ILE A 45 -6.27 -3.02 29.21
C ILE A 45 -5.39 -3.67 28.15
N LYS A 46 -6.01 -3.99 27.02
CA LYS A 46 -5.31 -4.58 25.87
C LYS A 46 -4.57 -3.51 25.08
N ILE A 47 -3.39 -3.86 24.61
CA ILE A 47 -2.63 -3.08 23.64
C ILE A 47 -3.14 -3.44 22.25
N VAL A 48 -3.36 -2.45 21.40
CA VAL A 48 -3.72 -2.63 19.99
C VAL A 48 -2.46 -2.58 19.14
N LYS A 49 -2.27 -3.57 18.26
CA LYS A 49 -1.20 -3.54 17.27
C LYS A 49 -1.68 -2.85 16.00
N GLU A 50 -0.97 -1.83 15.57
CA GLU A 50 -1.13 -1.23 14.25
C GLU A 50 0.06 -1.55 13.35
N ASP A 51 -0.21 -1.79 12.07
CA ASP A 51 0.83 -1.99 11.07
C ASP A 51 1.26 -0.65 10.47
N CYS A 52 2.57 -0.43 10.31
CA CYS A 52 3.08 0.78 9.69
C CYS A 52 2.79 0.80 8.17
N ILE A 53 2.60 1.99 7.60
CA ILE A 53 2.30 2.13 6.16
C ILE A 53 3.38 1.49 5.30
N ASN A 54 4.65 1.60 5.69
CA ASN A 54 5.77 0.96 5.00
C ASN A 54 5.60 -0.57 4.95
N HIS A 55 5.06 -1.18 5.99
CA HIS A 55 4.74 -2.60 6.01
C HIS A 55 3.64 -2.95 4.99
N VAL A 56 2.55 -2.18 4.99
CA VAL A 56 1.42 -2.41 4.08
C VAL A 56 1.85 -2.22 2.63
N GLU A 57 2.70 -1.23 2.34
CA GLU A 57 3.33 -1.01 1.03
C GLU A 57 4.21 -2.21 0.61
N LYS A 58 5.07 -2.72 1.50
CA LYS A 58 5.87 -3.93 1.24
C LYS A 58 4.98 -5.14 0.94
N ARG A 59 3.87 -5.29 1.67
CA ARG A 59 2.91 -6.39 1.51
C ARG A 59 2.31 -6.40 0.10
N MET A 60 1.93 -5.24 -0.43
CA MET A 60 1.48 -5.10 -1.82
C MET A 60 2.54 -5.63 -2.81
N GLY A 61 3.78 -5.18 -2.67
CA GLY A 61 4.87 -5.62 -3.54
C GLY A 61 5.14 -7.12 -3.46
N THR A 62 5.10 -7.70 -2.26
CA THR A 62 5.26 -9.15 -2.07
C THR A 62 4.16 -9.93 -2.76
N ASN A 63 2.90 -9.54 -2.59
CA ASN A 63 1.75 -10.19 -3.23
C ASN A 63 1.86 -10.15 -4.77
N LEU A 64 2.22 -8.99 -5.33
CA LEU A 64 2.42 -8.85 -6.78
C LEU A 64 3.58 -9.71 -7.31
N ARG A 65 4.68 -9.85 -6.55
CA ARG A 65 5.78 -10.75 -6.92
C ARG A 65 5.34 -12.22 -6.88
N THR A 66 4.54 -12.61 -5.90
CA THR A 66 3.96 -13.95 -5.81
C THR A 66 2.98 -14.22 -6.96
N LEU A 67 2.14 -13.26 -7.34
CA LEU A 67 1.27 -13.38 -8.52
C LEU A 67 2.09 -13.56 -9.80
N LYS A 68 3.13 -12.74 -9.96
CA LYS A 68 4.08 -12.86 -11.07
C LYS A 68 4.71 -14.26 -11.13
N SER A 69 5.17 -14.82 -10.01
CA SER A 69 5.83 -16.14 -10.00
C SER A 69 4.86 -17.30 -10.21
N LYS A 70 3.62 -17.20 -9.72
CA LYS A 70 2.57 -18.23 -9.90
C LYS A 70 2.04 -18.29 -11.33
N SER A 71 2.12 -17.21 -12.10
CA SER A 71 1.65 -17.14 -13.50
C SER A 71 2.53 -17.90 -14.52
N GLY A 72 3.26 -18.93 -14.12
CA GLY A 72 4.27 -19.66 -14.92
C GLY A 72 3.74 -20.52 -16.08
N GLY A 73 2.57 -20.20 -16.65
CA GLY A 73 1.96 -20.88 -17.80
C GLY A 73 2.03 -20.08 -19.11
N ALA A 74 1.17 -20.43 -20.08
CA ALA A 74 1.11 -19.86 -21.43
C ALA A 74 0.93 -18.33 -21.47
N GLU A 75 0.43 -17.71 -20.40
CA GLU A 75 0.17 -16.28 -20.29
C GLU A 75 0.91 -15.60 -19.12
N SER A 76 2.23 -15.76 -19.08
CA SER A 76 3.00 -15.23 -17.95
C SER A 76 2.88 -13.70 -17.79
N LEU A 77 2.51 -13.27 -16.58
CA LEU A 77 2.37 -11.86 -16.22
C LEU A 77 3.72 -11.15 -16.17
N GLY A 78 4.84 -11.89 -16.21
CA GLY A 78 6.18 -11.36 -15.97
C GLY A 78 6.93 -10.80 -17.18
N ARG A 79 6.33 -10.80 -18.39
CA ARG A 79 7.02 -10.35 -19.63
C ARG A 79 7.11 -8.82 -19.75
N LYS A 80 7.95 -8.33 -20.67
CA LYS A 80 8.06 -6.89 -21.01
C LYS A 80 6.69 -6.34 -21.41
N GLY A 81 6.32 -5.18 -20.88
CA GLY A 81 4.99 -4.58 -21.07
C GLY A 81 3.90 -5.09 -20.11
N ARG A 82 4.20 -6.10 -19.29
CA ARG A 82 3.31 -6.66 -18.25
C ARG A 82 3.83 -6.31 -16.83
N LEU A 83 3.61 -7.19 -15.86
CA LEU A 83 3.96 -7.02 -14.44
C LEU A 83 5.48 -7.23 -14.21
N THR A 84 6.26 -6.24 -14.63
CA THR A 84 7.71 -6.19 -14.43
C THR A 84 8.07 -5.86 -12.98
N GLY A 85 9.31 -6.14 -12.55
CA GLY A 85 9.78 -5.78 -11.21
C GLY A 85 9.74 -4.26 -10.95
N GLU A 86 10.07 -3.45 -11.96
CA GLU A 86 9.96 -1.99 -11.90
C GLU A 86 8.51 -1.54 -11.69
N LEU A 87 7.56 -2.14 -12.42
CA LEU A 87 6.14 -1.83 -12.26
C LEU A 87 5.63 -2.24 -10.87
N ILE A 88 6.03 -3.39 -10.34
CA ILE A 88 5.69 -3.81 -8.97
C ILE A 88 6.18 -2.79 -7.94
N THR A 89 7.43 -2.31 -8.07
CA THR A 89 7.98 -1.28 -7.17
C THR A 89 7.18 0.02 -7.27
N LYS A 90 6.77 0.44 -8.48
CA LYS A 90 5.93 1.63 -8.69
C LYS A 90 4.54 1.45 -8.06
N LEU A 91 3.86 0.33 -8.33
CA LEU A 91 2.54 0.01 -7.78
C LEU A 91 2.55 -0.03 -6.25
N SER A 92 3.59 -0.60 -5.64
CA SER A 92 3.75 -0.62 -4.18
C SER A 92 3.85 0.81 -3.62
N ARG A 93 4.67 1.67 -4.25
CA ARG A 93 4.82 3.08 -3.86
C ARG A 93 3.53 3.87 -4.05
N TYR A 94 2.82 3.68 -5.15
CA TYR A 94 1.54 4.34 -5.41
C TYR A 94 0.49 3.94 -4.36
N TYR A 95 0.45 2.67 -3.98
CA TYR A 95 -0.40 2.20 -2.89
C TYR A 95 -0.06 2.88 -1.55
N GLY A 96 1.23 3.00 -1.21
CA GLY A 96 1.69 3.74 -0.03
C GLY A 96 1.34 5.23 -0.08
N TRP A 97 1.40 5.87 -1.26
CA TRP A 97 0.99 7.26 -1.46
C TRP A 97 -0.52 7.47 -1.35
N ALA A 98 -1.35 6.56 -1.88
CA ALA A 98 -2.80 6.62 -1.72
C ALA A 98 -3.19 6.63 -0.23
N LEU A 99 -2.60 5.72 0.57
CA LEU A 99 -2.82 5.66 2.02
C LEU A 99 -2.39 6.94 2.76
N LYS A 100 -1.28 7.55 2.35
CA LYS A 100 -0.75 8.78 2.97
C LYS A 100 -1.57 10.01 2.59
N SER A 101 -2.00 10.10 1.34
CA SER A 101 -2.63 11.30 0.76
C SER A 101 -4.11 11.41 1.15
N HIS A 102 -4.76 10.28 1.47
CA HIS A 102 -6.18 10.21 1.81
C HIS A 102 -6.42 9.67 3.23
N LYS A 103 -5.52 9.99 4.17
CA LYS A 103 -5.60 9.50 5.57
C LYS A 103 -6.96 9.84 6.19
N GLY A 104 -7.62 8.83 6.75
CA GLY A 104 -8.92 8.97 7.40
C GLY A 104 -10.12 8.95 6.44
N ASN A 105 -9.88 8.86 5.12
CA ASN A 105 -10.93 8.70 4.12
C ASN A 105 -10.73 7.41 3.33
N VAL A 106 -11.50 6.38 3.69
CA VAL A 106 -11.41 5.04 3.08
C VAL A 106 -11.87 5.06 1.63
N GLU A 107 -12.93 5.81 1.31
CA GLU A 107 -13.49 5.88 -0.03
C GLU A 107 -12.50 6.52 -1.02
N GLU A 108 -11.91 7.66 -0.65
CA GLU A 108 -10.89 8.32 -1.48
C GLU A 108 -9.60 7.48 -1.59
N THR A 109 -9.23 6.77 -0.52
CA THR A 109 -8.11 5.81 -0.57
C THR A 109 -8.39 4.70 -1.59
N GLN A 110 -9.58 4.09 -1.53
CA GLN A 110 -9.99 3.04 -2.46
C GLN A 110 -10.01 3.56 -3.89
N LYS A 111 -10.57 4.75 -4.12
CA LYS A 111 -10.59 5.41 -5.42
C LYS A 111 -9.19 5.63 -5.99
N ALA A 112 -8.25 6.13 -5.19
CA ALA A 112 -6.87 6.35 -5.61
C ALA A 112 -6.13 5.02 -5.93
N VAL A 113 -6.37 3.97 -5.15
CA VAL A 113 -5.83 2.62 -5.42
C VAL A 113 -6.39 2.07 -6.74
N MET A 114 -7.70 2.16 -6.94
CA MET A 114 -8.35 1.71 -8.18
C MET A 114 -7.93 2.53 -9.39
N ALA A 115 -7.75 3.85 -9.25
CA ALA A 115 -7.20 4.70 -10.31
C ALA A 115 -5.84 4.20 -10.80
N THR A 116 -4.98 3.77 -9.87
CA THR A 116 -3.68 3.19 -10.23
C THR A 116 -3.85 1.88 -10.99
N TYR A 117 -4.78 1.01 -10.55
CA TYR A 117 -5.08 -0.26 -11.23
C TYR A 117 -5.59 -0.04 -12.66
N HIS A 118 -6.64 0.76 -12.84
CA HIS A 118 -7.20 1.07 -14.16
C HIS A 118 -6.18 1.73 -15.08
N HIS A 119 -5.34 2.62 -14.54
CA HIS A 119 -4.29 3.27 -15.32
C HIS A 119 -3.27 2.27 -15.88
N VAL A 120 -2.90 1.23 -15.11
CA VAL A 120 -1.90 0.23 -15.57
C VAL A 120 -2.50 -0.90 -16.41
N THR A 121 -3.81 -1.14 -16.33
CA THR A 121 -4.52 -2.11 -17.18
C THR A 121 -5.07 -1.50 -18.46
N SER A 122 -5.13 -0.17 -18.56
CA SER A 122 -5.52 0.56 -19.77
C SER A 122 -4.53 0.37 -20.92
N ASN A 123 -5.06 0.21 -22.13
CA ASN A 123 -4.35 0.14 -23.38
C ASN A 123 -5.07 0.94 -24.49
N ASP A 124 -4.50 1.00 -25.69
CA ASP A 124 -5.03 1.83 -26.79
C ASP A 124 -6.39 1.34 -27.32
N ALA A 125 -6.79 0.09 -27.05
CA ALA A 125 -8.10 -0.45 -27.43
C ALA A 125 -9.15 -0.32 -26.31
N VAL A 126 -8.74 -0.54 -25.06
CA VAL A 126 -9.59 -0.46 -23.87
C VAL A 126 -8.88 0.42 -22.84
N SER A 127 -9.38 1.63 -22.63
CA SER A 127 -8.80 2.60 -21.70
C SER A 127 -9.82 3.06 -20.67
N ASP A 128 -9.37 3.16 -19.42
CA ASP A 128 -10.14 3.67 -18.29
C ASP A 128 -9.25 4.55 -17.41
N HIS A 129 -9.48 5.86 -17.53
CA HIS A 129 -8.83 6.89 -16.71
C HIS A 129 -9.85 7.67 -15.87
N SER A 130 -11.05 7.11 -15.69
CA SER A 130 -12.19 7.77 -15.02
C SER A 130 -11.92 8.11 -13.55
N LEU A 131 -11.13 7.27 -12.86
CA LEU A 131 -10.74 7.48 -11.48
C LEU A 131 -9.43 8.27 -11.32
N CYS A 132 -8.71 8.51 -12.42
CA CYS A 132 -7.50 9.33 -12.38
C CYS A 132 -7.85 10.81 -12.14
N PRO A 133 -6.97 11.59 -11.50
CA PRO A 133 -7.16 13.03 -11.38
C PRO A 133 -7.34 13.70 -12.74
N THR A 134 -8.14 14.75 -12.80
CA THR A 134 -8.34 15.59 -13.99
C THR A 134 -7.48 16.85 -13.91
N GLY A 135 -7.42 17.59 -15.01
CA GLY A 135 -6.70 18.87 -15.08
C GLY A 135 -5.29 18.75 -15.67
N PRO A 136 -4.69 19.89 -16.05
CA PRO A 136 -3.43 19.94 -16.80
C PRO A 136 -2.22 19.42 -16.00
N ASP A 137 -2.32 19.42 -14.67
CA ASP A 137 -1.28 18.95 -13.75
C ASP A 137 -1.52 17.51 -13.26
N SER A 138 -2.50 16.80 -13.85
CA SER A 138 -2.75 15.41 -13.51
C SER A 138 -1.51 14.55 -13.79
N TRP A 139 -1.18 13.66 -12.85
CA TRP A 139 -0.17 12.64 -13.08
C TRP A 139 -0.58 11.66 -14.19
N CYS A 140 -1.88 11.53 -14.46
CA CYS A 140 -2.40 10.78 -15.58
C CYS A 140 -2.24 11.60 -16.86
N ARG A 141 -1.25 11.22 -17.67
CA ARG A 141 -0.93 11.93 -18.93
C ARG A 141 -2.10 11.96 -19.93
N GLN A 142 -3.01 10.99 -19.85
CA GLN A 142 -4.22 10.96 -20.67
C GLN A 142 -5.15 12.13 -20.29
N ASN A 143 -5.53 12.21 -19.01
CA ASN A 143 -6.40 13.28 -18.50
C ASN A 143 -5.72 14.65 -18.58
N ALA A 144 -4.40 14.72 -18.39
CA ALA A 144 -3.65 15.97 -18.54
C ALA A 144 -3.64 16.48 -19.99
N ALA A 145 -3.44 15.59 -20.99
CA ALA A 145 -3.50 15.97 -22.41
C ALA A 145 -4.91 16.45 -22.79
N VAL A 146 -5.95 15.73 -22.36
CA VAL A 146 -7.36 16.13 -22.57
C VAL A 146 -7.62 17.53 -21.99
N ALA A 147 -7.16 17.79 -20.76
CA ALA A 147 -7.34 19.09 -20.11
C ALA A 147 -6.58 20.24 -20.82
N LYS A 148 -5.49 19.92 -21.53
CA LYS A 148 -4.70 20.89 -22.32
C LYS A 148 -5.17 21.04 -23.76
N GLY A 149 -6.11 20.21 -24.23
CA GLY A 149 -6.48 20.14 -25.63
C GLY A 149 -5.40 19.53 -26.53
N GLU A 150 -4.50 18.71 -25.97
CA GLU A 150 -3.42 18.04 -26.68
C GLU A 150 -3.82 16.62 -27.11
N PRO A 151 -3.18 16.05 -28.16
CA PRO A 151 -3.35 14.64 -28.50
C PRO A 151 -2.95 13.74 -27.33
N THR A 152 -3.79 12.74 -27.06
CA THR A 152 -3.54 11.76 -26.01
C THR A 152 -2.33 10.88 -26.33
N PRO A 153 -1.43 10.62 -25.36
CA PRO A 153 -0.27 9.77 -25.58
C PRO A 153 -0.67 8.29 -25.72
N LYS A 154 0.21 7.47 -26.29
CA LYS A 154 0.03 6.01 -26.29
C LYS A 154 0.14 5.43 -24.88
N HIS A 155 -0.61 4.36 -24.62
CA HIS A 155 -0.54 3.66 -23.34
C HIS A 155 0.83 2.99 -23.14
N ARG A 156 1.34 3.07 -21.91
CA ARG A 156 2.66 2.49 -21.54
C ARG A 156 2.57 0.99 -21.22
N TYR A 157 1.44 0.54 -20.72
CA TYR A 157 1.26 -0.80 -20.18
C TYR A 157 0.28 -1.60 -21.05
N ASN A 158 0.43 -2.92 -21.05
CA ASN A 158 -0.47 -3.84 -21.73
C ASN A 158 -0.69 -5.07 -20.84
N LEU A 159 -1.22 -4.82 -19.63
CA LEU A 159 -1.63 -5.87 -18.72
C LEU A 159 -2.96 -6.48 -19.20
N PRO A 160 -3.17 -7.80 -19.03
CA PRO A 160 -4.47 -8.41 -19.30
C PRO A 160 -5.60 -7.72 -18.53
N PRO A 161 -6.84 -7.79 -19.05
CA PRO A 161 -8.02 -7.30 -18.33
C PRO A 161 -8.26 -8.02 -16.99
N HIS A 162 -7.71 -9.22 -16.83
CA HIS A 162 -7.83 -10.08 -15.65
C HIS A 162 -6.44 -10.48 -15.16
N VAL A 163 -5.81 -9.59 -14.38
CA VAL A 163 -4.60 -9.88 -13.57
C VAL A 163 -5.01 -10.18 -12.14
#